data_AF-A0A533RWB7-F1
#
_entry.id   AF-A0A533RWB7-F1
#
_cell.length_a   1.000
_cell.length_b   1.000
_cell.length_c   1.000
_cell.angle_alpha   90.00
_cell.angle_beta   90.00
_cell.angle_gamma   90.00
#
_symmetry.space_group_name_H-M   'P 1'
#
loop_
_entity.id
_entity.type
_entity.pdbx_description
1 polymer ?
#
loop_
_entity_poly.entity_id
_entity_poly.type
_entity_poly.pdbx_seq_one_letter_code
_entity_poly.pdbx_strand_id
1 'polypeptide(L)'
;MITPTEREYVEAHAYLPEHIPQYVSAIAKTEPFLFNDYIVHAKRNHLIFVGYPLQGPFTEKQMGKAFEDAMRRFKLGSVALIAPAIPSYMNGCDHPPSDHY
;
A
#
# COMPACT_ATOMS: atom_id res chain seq x y z
N MET A 1 -0.71 -6.68 11.35
CA MET A 1 0.31 -5.67 11.62
C MET A 1 1.66 -6.30 11.32
N ILE A 2 2.61 -5.53 10.78
CA ILE A 2 3.98 -6.01 10.57
C ILE A 2 4.60 -6.49 11.88
N THR A 3 5.35 -7.59 11.81
CA THR A 3 6.15 -8.17 12.88
C THR A 3 7.53 -7.47 12.96
N PRO A 4 8.31 -7.68 14.04
CA PRO A 4 9.65 -7.13 14.15
C PRO A 4 10.57 -7.54 12.98
N THR A 5 10.53 -8.81 12.57
CA THR A 5 11.33 -9.32 11.45
C THR A 5 10.90 -8.71 10.11
N GLU A 6 9.59 -8.56 9.88
CA GLU A 6 9.10 -7.85 8.70
C GLU A 6 9.51 -6.37 8.73
N ARG A 7 9.52 -5.73 9.91
CA ARG A 7 9.98 -4.34 10.04
C ARG A 7 11.45 -4.19 9.66
N GLU A 8 12.32 -5.08 10.12
CA GLU A 8 13.74 -5.09 9.73
C GLU A 8 13.91 -5.28 8.23
N TYR A 9 13.14 -6.20 7.63
CA TYR A 9 13.12 -6.41 6.19
C TYR A 9 12.75 -5.12 5.45
N VAL A 10 11.69 -4.43 5.89
CA VAL A 10 11.22 -3.19 5.28
C VAL A 10 12.25 -2.09 5.42
N GLU A 11 12.83 -1.89 6.60
CA GLU A 11 13.85 -0.86 6.85
C GLU A 11 15.10 -1.07 5.98
N ALA A 12 15.49 -2.33 5.71
CA ALA A 12 16.62 -2.66 4.85
C ALA A 12 16.37 -2.40 3.35
N HIS A 13 15.10 -2.41 2.91
CA HIS A 13 14.71 -2.36 1.50
C HIS A 13 13.89 -1.11 1.13
N ALA A 14 13.55 -0.26 2.10
CA ALA A 14 12.77 0.94 1.88
C ALA A 14 13.55 1.96 1.03
N TYR A 15 12.93 2.41 -0.07
CA TYR A 15 13.48 3.46 -0.93
C TYR A 15 12.48 4.61 -1.18
N LEU A 16 11.29 4.55 -0.58
CA LEU A 16 10.28 5.62 -0.58
C LEU A 16 9.88 5.95 0.87
N PRO A 17 9.49 7.21 1.16
CA PRO A 17 8.94 7.56 2.47
C PRO A 17 7.75 6.68 2.87
N GLU A 18 6.90 6.31 1.92
CA GLU A 18 5.69 5.51 2.14
C GLU A 18 5.99 4.04 2.50
N HIS A 19 7.22 3.57 2.26
CA HIS A 19 7.67 2.26 2.76
C HIS A 19 7.92 2.28 4.26
N ILE A 20 8.24 3.44 4.84
CA ILE A 20 8.60 3.55 6.26
C ILE A 20 7.33 3.47 7.10
N PRO A 21 7.07 2.35 7.82
CA PRO A 21 5.78 2.14 8.46
C PRO A 21 5.47 3.18 9.54
N GLN A 22 6.50 3.55 10.31
CA GLN A 22 6.39 4.50 11.41
C GLN A 22 6.03 5.91 10.91
N TYR A 23 6.58 6.31 9.75
CA TYR A 23 6.30 7.61 9.14
C TYR A 23 4.83 7.72 8.73
N VAL A 24 4.35 6.75 7.95
CA VAL A 24 2.96 6.77 7.47
C VAL A 24 1.97 6.60 8.61
N SER A 25 2.23 5.70 9.56
CA SER A 25 1.36 5.52 10.74
C SER A 25 1.25 6.79 11.57
N ALA A 26 2.33 7.56 11.73
CA ALA A 26 2.30 8.82 12.48
C ALA A 26 1.40 9.88 11.82
N ILE A 27 1.37 9.92 10.49
CA ILE A 27 0.63 10.94 9.71
C ILE A 27 -0.82 10.48 9.47
N ALA A 28 -1.01 9.29 8.91
CA ALA A 28 -2.32 8.80 8.47
C ALA A 28 -3.13 8.11 9.59
N LYS A 29 -2.50 7.80 10.73
CA LYS A 29 -3.07 7.02 11.84
C LYS A 29 -3.59 5.66 11.34
N THR A 30 -2.77 5.00 10.54
CA THR A 30 -3.01 3.69 9.90
C THR A 30 -2.15 2.60 10.54
N GLU A 31 -2.57 1.35 10.39
CA GLU A 31 -1.79 0.18 10.76
C GLU A 31 -1.07 -0.40 9.53
N PRO A 32 0.24 -0.68 9.63
CA PRO A 32 1.01 -1.23 8.52
C PRO A 32 0.94 -2.76 8.47
N PHE A 33 0.93 -3.30 7.26
CA PHE A 33 0.93 -4.72 6.93
C PHE A 33 1.87 -4.96 5.74
N LEU A 34 2.49 -6.14 5.72
CA LEU A 34 3.31 -6.59 4.60
C LEU A 34 2.55 -7.67 3.81
N PHE A 35 2.48 -7.52 2.50
CA PHE A 35 1.88 -8.47 1.57
C PHE A 35 2.88 -8.83 0.49
N ASN A 36 3.54 -9.98 0.64
CA ASN A 36 4.73 -10.31 -0.14
C ASN A 36 5.78 -9.18 0.02
N ASP A 37 6.13 -8.49 -1.07
CA ASP A 37 7.09 -7.39 -1.06
C ASP A 37 6.43 -6.00 -1.05
N TYR A 38 5.15 -5.89 -0.71
CA TYR A 38 4.40 -4.64 -0.76
C TYR A 38 3.89 -4.20 0.61
N ILE A 39 3.99 -2.90 0.88
CA ILE A 39 3.47 -2.28 2.09
C ILE A 39 2.02 -1.85 1.91
N VAL A 40 1.21 -2.16 2.90
CA VAL A 40 -0.19 -1.80 2.97
C VAL A 40 -0.47 -1.12 4.30
N HIS A 41 -1.03 0.09 4.27
CA HIS A 41 -1.46 0.80 5.46
C HIS A 41 -2.98 0.80 5.53
N ALA A 42 -3.57 0.12 6.50
CA ALA A 42 -5.02 -0.02 6.62
C ALA A 42 -5.56 0.78 7.82
N LYS A 43 -6.76 1.35 7.66
CA LYS A 43 -7.51 2.00 8.74
C LYS A 43 -9.00 1.94 8.47
N ARG A 44 -9.75 1.27 9.35
CA ARG A 44 -11.23 1.14 9.29
C ARG A 44 -11.74 0.76 7.90
N ASN A 45 -12.07 1.75 7.06
CA ASN A 45 -12.68 1.59 5.75
C ASN A 45 -11.79 2.10 4.58
N HIS A 46 -10.54 2.48 4.87
CA HIS A 46 -9.60 3.01 3.90
C HIS A 46 -8.25 2.26 3.96
N LEU A 47 -7.62 2.07 2.81
CA LEU A 47 -6.32 1.45 2.68
C LEU A 47 -5.44 2.23 1.72
N ILE A 48 -4.17 2.38 2.10
CA ILE A 48 -3.12 2.93 1.26
C ILE A 48 -2.25 1.75 0.83
N PHE A 49 -2.27 1.44 -0.46
CA PHE A 49 -1.46 0.39 -1.06
C PHE A 49 -0.23 1.01 -1.71
N VAL A 50 0.96 0.61 -1.26
CA VAL A 50 2.23 1.05 -1.85
C VAL A 50 2.66 0.00 -2.87
N GLY A 51 2.39 0.26 -4.15
CA GLY A 51 2.65 -0.63 -5.29
C GLY A 51 4.09 -0.63 -5.79
N TYR A 52 5.01 -0.11 -4.99
CA TYR A 52 6.45 -0.17 -5.19
C TYR A 52 6.99 -1.37 -4.41
N PRO A 53 7.51 -2.43 -5.07
CA PRO A 53 7.98 -3.61 -4.36
C PRO A 53 9.26 -3.29 -3.58
N LEU A 54 9.39 -3.78 -2.36
CA LEU A 54 10.60 -3.66 -1.55
C LEU A 54 11.80 -4.37 -2.21
N GLN A 55 11.53 -5.44 -2.96
CA GLN A 55 12.56 -6.21 -3.63
C GLN A 55 12.18 -6.54 -5.07
N GLY A 56 13.17 -6.47 -5.96
CA GLY A 56 13.02 -6.80 -7.37
C GLY A 56 12.36 -5.70 -8.21
N PRO A 57 12.27 -5.90 -9.54
CA PRO A 57 11.64 -4.93 -10.43
C PRO A 57 10.12 -4.94 -10.27
N PHE A 58 9.51 -3.77 -10.45
CA PHE A 58 8.05 -3.66 -10.53
C PHE A 58 7.51 -4.48 -11.72
N THR A 59 6.46 -5.28 -11.46
CA THR A 59 5.62 -5.87 -12.50
C THR A 59 4.15 -5.70 -12.13
N GLU A 60 3.31 -5.31 -13.10
CA GLU A 60 1.87 -5.14 -12.88
C GLU A 60 1.21 -6.43 -12.36
N LYS A 61 1.69 -7.59 -12.81
CA LYS A 61 1.16 -8.89 -12.40
C LYS A 61 1.40 -9.18 -10.91
N GLN A 62 2.60 -8.94 -10.40
CA GLN A 62 2.92 -9.20 -8.99
C GLN A 62 2.21 -8.20 -8.08
N MET A 63 2.25 -6.92 -8.45
CA MET A 63 1.56 -5.86 -7.71
C MET A 63 0.05 -6.09 -7.70
N GLY A 64 -0.55 -6.41 -8.85
CA GLY A 64 -1.97 -6.73 -8.96
C GLY A 64 -2.38 -7.91 -8.09
N LYS A 65 -1.57 -8.97 -8.02
CA LYS A 65 -1.84 -10.11 -7.12
C LYS A 65 -1.83 -9.68 -5.65
N ALA A 66 -0.81 -8.94 -5.23
CA ALA A 66 -0.69 -8.46 -3.85
C ALA A 66 -1.82 -7.48 -3.47
N PHE A 67 -2.22 -6.62 -4.41
CA PHE A 67 -3.36 -5.73 -4.27
C PHE A 67 -4.66 -6.51 -4.02
N GLU A 68 -4.94 -7.51 -4.85
CA GLU A 68 -6.12 -8.36 -4.71
C GLU A 68 -6.12 -9.16 -3.39
N ASP A 69 -4.95 -9.66 -2.95
CA ASP A 69 -4.78 -10.30 -1.64
C ASP A 69 -5.12 -9.35 -0.48
N ALA A 70 -4.65 -8.10 -0.56
CA ALA A 70 -4.95 -7.07 0.43
C ALA A 70 -6.44 -6.71 0.44
N MET A 71 -7.05 -6.53 -0.74
CA MET A 71 -8.48 -6.23 -0.89
C MET A 71 -9.37 -7.31 -0.28
N ARG A 72 -9.05 -8.59 -0.53
CA ARG A 72 -9.77 -9.72 0.07
C ARG A 72 -9.69 -9.74 1.60
N ARG A 73 -8.54 -9.37 2.17
CA ARG A 73 -8.33 -9.37 3.62
C ARG A 73 -9.15 -8.28 4.32
N PHE A 74 -9.13 -7.07 3.79
CA PHE A 74 -9.63 -5.91 4.54
C PHE A 74 -11.08 -5.52 4.21
N LYS A 75 -11.69 -6.04 3.12
CA LYS A 75 -13.10 -5.77 2.72
C LYS A 75 -13.49 -4.28 2.86
N LEU A 76 -12.79 -3.39 2.15
CA LEU A 76 -12.85 -1.95 2.37
C LEU A 76 -13.68 -1.21 1.32
N GLY A 77 -14.17 -0.03 1.71
CA GLY A 77 -14.93 0.88 0.84
C GLY A 77 -14.09 1.86 0.02
N SER A 78 -12.81 2.09 0.32
CA SER A 78 -11.92 2.90 -0.53
C SER A 78 -10.44 2.53 -0.42
N VAL A 79 -9.69 2.78 -1.50
CA VAL A 79 -8.25 2.54 -1.58
C VAL A 79 -7.53 3.72 -2.23
N ALA A 80 -6.44 4.16 -1.62
CA ALA A 80 -5.42 4.98 -2.27
C ALA A 80 -4.30 4.06 -2.79
N LEU A 81 -4.03 4.11 -4.10
CA LEU A 81 -2.95 3.35 -4.74
C LEU A 81 -1.81 4.28 -5.12
N ILE A 82 -0.60 3.97 -4.67
CA ILE A 82 0.63 4.68 -5.04
C ILE A 82 1.52 3.68 -5.77
N ALA A 83 1.64 3.77 -7.10
CA ALA A 83 2.34 2.77 -7.90
C ALA A 83 3.05 3.39 -9.12
N PRO A 84 4.08 2.73 -9.68
CA PRO A 84 4.70 3.15 -10.95
C PRO A 84 3.73 3.19 -12.13
N ALA A 85 2.76 2.27 -12.14
CA ALA A 85 1.70 2.21 -13.14
C ALA A 85 0.40 1.70 -12.49
N ILE A 86 -0.73 2.27 -12.90
CA ILE A 86 -2.06 1.83 -12.49
C ILE A 86 -2.56 0.86 -13.56
N PRO A 87 -2.85 -0.42 -13.23
CA PRO A 87 -3.32 -1.38 -14.21
C PRO A 87 -4.65 -0.95 -14.80
N SER A 88 -4.83 -1.14 -16.11
CA SER A 88 -6.01 -0.66 -16.84
C SER A 88 -7.34 -1.24 -16.38
N TYR A 89 -7.34 -2.39 -15.71
CA TYR A 89 -8.55 -2.98 -15.13
C TYR A 89 -8.99 -2.29 -13.82
N MET A 90 -8.11 -1.51 -13.17
CA MET A 90 -8.48 -0.61 -12.08
C MET A 90 -9.00 0.69 -12.69
N ASN A 91 -10.28 0.70 -13.06
CA ASN A 91 -10.96 1.93 -13.47
C ASN A 91 -10.87 2.95 -12.31
N GLY A 92 -10.32 4.12 -12.59
CA GLY A 92 -10.10 5.17 -11.60
C GLY A 92 -11.41 5.60 -10.92
N CYS A 93 -11.30 6.04 -9.67
CA CYS A 93 -12.41 6.68 -8.97
C CYS A 93 -12.93 7.88 -9.77
N ASP A 94 -14.20 7.85 -10.18
CA ASP A 94 -14.90 8.99 -10.80
C ASP A 94 -15.13 10.18 -9.86
N HIS A 95 -14.70 10.07 -8.59
CA HIS A 95 -14.74 11.15 -7.62
C HIS A 95 -13.36 11.77 -7.49
N PRO A 96 -13.10 12.95 -8.08
CA PRO A 96 -11.94 13.72 -7.71
C PRO A 96 -12.04 14.02 -6.21
N PRO A 97 -10.99 13.78 -5.41
CA PRO A 97 -10.98 14.25 -4.04
C PRO A 97 -11.20 15.76 -4.05
N SER A 98 -12.20 16.21 -3.30
CA SER A 98 -12.37 17.63 -3.01
C SER A 98 -11.25 18.01 -2.04
N ASP A 99 -10.11 18.39 -2.58
CA ASP A 99 -9.04 19.00 -1.79
C ASP A 99 -9.56 20.36 -1.29
N HIS A 100 -10.04 20.40 -0.06
CA HIS A 100 -10.29 21.64 0.65
C HIS A 100 -8.97 22.08 1.30
N TYR A 101 -8.30 23.07 0.67
CA TYR A 101 -7.15 23.78 1.23
C TYR A 101 -7.60 24.88 2.22
#